data_AF-A0A6N1V821-F1
#
_entry.id   AF-A0A6N1V821-F1
#
_cell.length_a   1.000
_cell.length_b   1.000
_cell.length_c   1.000
_cell.angle_alpha   90.00
_cell.angle_beta   90.00
_cell.angle_gamma   90.00
#
_symmetry.space_group_name_H-M   'P 1'
#
loop_
_entity.id
_entity.type
_entity.pdbx_description
1 polymer ?
#
loop_
_entity_poly.entity_id
_entity_poly.type
_entity_poly.pdbx_seq_one_letter_code
_entity_poly.pdbx_strand_id
1 'polypeptide(L)'
;MSGRSIRHPGPPAHERHTAVACRAQALSLTLEPGKSFNTSLADAFSSHGFEAGYALLDDVPMKRLDYVVPAESPDESHAAWYSETFAPSSGGTICSAGLHLGRRDGEPFLHCHGLWELQDEGLRMGHLLPFEAELREATKVRAVGISGALFDATDDAETNFRLFSPQIAKASDVETPRRAVLATVRPNQDICEAIEAICDEHGFEDAEVLGIGSLVGADFEGGGHVSSYATEVLIRDGQVTKSKDGPRARLDIALVGIDGAIAEGVLLRGTNPVCVTFELLILG
;
A
#
# COMPACT_ATOMS: atom_id res chain seq x y z
N MET A 1 -24.02 -1.35 14.28
CA MET A 1 -23.61 -2.75 14.10
C MET A 1 -22.24 -2.89 14.76
N SER A 2 -22.02 -3.90 15.59
CA SER A 2 -20.67 -4.12 16.17
C SER A 2 -19.76 -4.54 15.02
N GLY A 3 -18.95 -3.62 14.50
CA GLY A 3 -18.05 -3.84 13.38
C GLY A 3 -16.98 -4.88 13.72
N ARG A 4 -16.42 -5.51 12.70
CA ARG A 4 -15.21 -6.34 12.82
C ARG A 4 -14.11 -5.53 13.50
N SER A 5 -13.25 -6.19 14.27
CA SER A 5 -12.10 -5.55 14.90
C SER A 5 -11.01 -6.58 15.19
N ILE A 6 -9.79 -6.08 15.36
CA ILE A 6 -8.63 -6.85 15.77
C ILE A 6 -8.00 -6.22 17.01
N ARG A 7 -7.54 -7.06 17.93
CA ARG A 7 -6.83 -6.62 19.14
C ARG A 7 -5.34 -6.77 18.94
N HIS A 8 -4.65 -5.64 18.82
CA HIS A 8 -3.19 -5.57 18.85
C HIS A 8 -2.64 -5.65 20.29
N PRO A 9 -1.40 -6.11 20.48
CA PRO A 9 -0.82 -6.35 21.80
C PRO A 9 -0.55 -5.07 22.60
N GLY A 10 -0.23 -3.98 21.91
CA GLY A 10 0.08 -2.69 22.51
C GLY A 10 -1.13 -1.81 22.77
N PRO A 11 -0.92 -0.67 23.45
CA PRO A 11 -1.99 0.30 23.68
C PRO A 11 -2.41 0.96 22.36
N PRO A 12 -3.72 1.08 22.07
CA PRO A 12 -4.19 1.83 20.92
C PRO A 12 -3.69 3.27 20.94
N ALA A 13 -3.11 3.73 19.83
CA ALA A 13 -2.73 5.13 19.67
C ALA A 13 -3.98 6.03 19.71
N HIS A 14 -3.86 7.21 20.31
CA HIS A 14 -4.97 8.17 20.40
C HIS A 14 -5.30 8.77 19.03
N GLU A 15 -4.28 9.21 18.30
CA GLU A 15 -4.41 9.64 16.90
C GLU A 15 -4.56 8.38 16.03
N ARG A 16 -5.59 8.34 15.18
CA ARG A 16 -5.96 7.14 14.40
C ARG A 16 -5.57 7.20 12.93
N HIS A 17 -5.14 8.35 12.44
CA HIS A 17 -4.47 8.52 11.16
C HIS A 17 -3.39 9.58 11.32
N THR A 18 -2.33 9.51 10.53
CA THR A 18 -1.33 10.57 10.43
C THR A 18 -1.27 10.99 8.98
N ALA A 19 -1.32 12.30 8.71
CA ALA A 19 -1.35 12.84 7.35
C ALA A 19 -0.39 14.03 7.23
N VAL A 20 0.41 14.03 6.17
CA VAL A 20 1.37 15.10 5.86
C VAL A 20 1.09 15.64 4.48
N ALA A 21 0.79 16.93 4.40
CA ALA A 21 0.59 17.63 3.12
C ALA A 21 1.91 17.65 2.33
N CYS A 22 1.84 17.32 1.05
CA CYS A 22 2.97 17.20 0.15
C CYS A 22 2.61 17.63 -1.28
N ARG A 23 3.56 17.49 -2.20
CA ARG A 23 3.38 17.69 -3.64
C ARG A 23 3.67 16.41 -4.39
N ALA A 24 2.96 16.21 -5.48
CA ALA A 24 3.09 15.05 -6.34
C ALA A 24 3.41 15.45 -7.79
N GLN A 25 4.22 14.64 -8.45
CA GLN A 25 4.54 14.75 -9.88
C GLN A 25 4.39 13.39 -10.56
N ALA A 26 3.62 13.33 -11.65
CA ALA A 26 3.56 12.12 -12.46
C ALA A 26 4.90 11.88 -13.17
N LEU A 27 5.36 10.64 -13.15
CA LEU A 27 6.62 10.19 -13.72
C LEU A 27 6.40 8.95 -14.61
N SER A 28 7.29 8.79 -15.58
CA SER A 28 7.49 7.53 -16.30
C SER A 28 8.92 7.07 -16.02
N LEU A 29 9.06 6.00 -15.26
CA LEU A 29 10.37 5.47 -14.86
C LEU A 29 10.76 4.31 -15.77
N THR A 30 12.05 4.17 -16.05
CA THR A 30 12.62 2.94 -16.61
C THR A 30 13.35 2.21 -15.49
N LEU A 31 12.95 0.96 -15.24
CA LEU A 31 13.57 0.10 -14.25
C LEU A 31 14.54 -0.83 -14.95
N GLU A 32 15.76 -0.94 -14.43
CA GLU A 32 16.82 -1.75 -15.02
C GLU A 32 16.94 -3.12 -14.31
N PRO A 33 17.17 -4.22 -15.04
CA PRO A 33 17.36 -5.54 -14.47
C PRO A 33 18.79 -5.72 -13.91
N GLY A 34 19.09 -6.90 -13.35
CA GLY A 34 20.44 -7.26 -12.88
C GLY A 34 20.80 -6.76 -11.47
N LYS A 35 19.81 -6.25 -10.73
CA LYS A 35 19.89 -5.80 -9.34
C LYS A 35 18.56 -6.06 -8.64
N SER A 36 18.53 -5.96 -7.31
CA SER A 36 17.26 -6.11 -6.58
C SER A 36 16.24 -5.09 -7.05
N PHE A 37 14.96 -5.48 -6.98
CA PHE A 37 13.86 -4.60 -7.34
C PHE A 37 13.86 -3.33 -6.49
N ASN A 38 14.21 -3.43 -5.19
CA ASN A 38 14.42 -2.29 -4.30
C ASN A 38 15.41 -1.27 -4.87
N THR A 39 16.62 -1.72 -5.23
CA THR A 39 17.66 -0.83 -5.77
C THR A 39 17.25 -0.27 -7.14
N SER A 40 16.66 -1.11 -8.00
CA SER A 40 16.27 -0.66 -9.35
C SER A 40 15.27 0.49 -9.32
N LEU A 41 14.23 0.38 -8.48
CA LEU A 41 13.22 1.41 -8.39
C LEU A 41 13.71 2.65 -7.65
N ALA A 42 14.47 2.48 -6.56
CA ALA A 42 15.07 3.60 -5.84
C ALA A 42 16.01 4.43 -6.73
N ASP A 43 16.86 3.78 -7.53
CA ASP A 43 17.72 4.45 -8.50
C ASP A 43 16.90 5.22 -9.55
N ALA A 44 15.80 4.62 -10.02
CA ALA A 44 14.94 5.24 -11.02
C ALA A 44 14.27 6.52 -10.49
N PHE A 45 13.72 6.51 -9.27
CA PHE A 45 13.21 7.72 -8.62
C PHE A 45 14.31 8.76 -8.36
N SER A 46 15.46 8.32 -7.85
CA SER A 46 16.61 9.19 -7.56
C SER A 46 17.12 9.91 -8.81
N SER A 47 17.16 9.22 -9.96
CA SER A 47 17.52 9.83 -11.25
C SER A 47 16.55 10.94 -11.71
N HIS A 48 15.34 10.99 -11.13
CA HIS A 48 14.34 12.04 -11.34
C HIS A 48 14.28 13.05 -10.17
N GLY A 49 15.19 12.96 -9.20
CA GLY A 49 15.26 13.89 -8.05
C GLY A 49 14.29 13.59 -6.92
N PHE A 50 13.76 12.37 -6.84
CA PHE A 50 12.83 11.94 -5.80
C PHE A 50 13.42 10.84 -4.92
N GLU A 51 13.19 10.97 -3.61
CA GLU A 51 13.55 9.97 -2.59
C GLU A 51 12.32 9.27 -2.02
N ALA A 52 11.12 9.72 -2.42
CA ALA A 52 9.84 9.17 -2.04
C ALA A 52 8.92 9.15 -3.26
N GLY A 53 8.05 8.15 -3.33
CA GLY A 53 7.15 8.02 -4.46
C GLY A 53 6.21 6.83 -4.35
N TYR A 54 5.27 6.76 -5.27
CA TYR A 54 4.41 5.61 -5.48
C TYR A 54 4.60 5.09 -6.91
N ALA A 55 4.77 3.79 -7.10
CA ALA A 55 4.85 3.19 -8.42
C ALA A 55 3.67 2.24 -8.67
N LEU A 56 3.19 2.26 -9.92
CA LEU A 56 2.17 1.34 -10.41
C LEU A 56 2.83 0.40 -11.41
N LEU A 57 2.73 -0.90 -11.12
CA LEU A 57 3.26 -1.96 -11.96
C LEU A 57 2.10 -2.61 -12.70
N ASP A 58 2.25 -2.75 -14.01
CA ASP A 58 1.26 -3.34 -14.91
C ASP A 58 2.05 -4.16 -15.94
N ASP A 59 1.71 -5.45 -16.08
CA ASP A 59 2.39 -6.42 -16.93
C ASP A 59 3.94 -6.41 -16.82
N VAL A 60 4.46 -6.47 -15.59
CA VAL A 60 5.92 -6.41 -15.32
C VAL A 60 6.52 -7.81 -15.21
N PRO A 61 7.41 -8.22 -16.14
CA PRO A 61 8.03 -9.54 -16.10
C PRO A 61 9.15 -9.60 -15.05
N MET A 62 9.06 -10.58 -14.17
CA MET A 62 10.01 -10.81 -13.08
C MET A 62 10.86 -12.06 -13.35
N LYS A 63 12.16 -11.93 -13.12
CA LYS A 63 13.09 -13.07 -13.10
C LYS A 63 13.02 -13.79 -11.77
N ARG A 64 12.89 -13.04 -10.68
CA ARG A 64 12.66 -13.55 -9.32
C ARG A 64 11.54 -12.75 -8.66
N LEU A 65 10.61 -13.44 -8.03
CA LEU A 65 9.40 -12.87 -7.42
C LEU A 65 9.13 -13.61 -6.12
N ASP A 66 9.91 -13.30 -5.09
CA ASP A 66 9.71 -13.86 -3.76
C ASP A 66 8.66 -13.02 -3.02
N TYR A 67 7.75 -13.68 -2.33
CA TYR A 67 6.63 -13.00 -1.66
C TYR A 67 6.18 -13.74 -0.42
N VAL A 68 5.36 -13.06 0.37
CA VAL A 68 4.65 -13.60 1.53
C VAL A 68 3.17 -13.24 1.43
N VAL A 69 2.33 -13.99 2.14
CA VAL A 69 0.90 -13.68 2.33
C VAL A 69 0.61 -13.49 3.81
N PRO A 70 -0.56 -12.95 4.19
CA PRO A 70 -0.95 -12.87 5.58
C PRO A 70 -0.94 -14.25 6.23
N ALA A 71 -0.56 -14.31 7.49
CA ALA A 71 -0.57 -15.54 8.28
C ALA A 71 -0.97 -15.28 9.72
N GLU A 72 -1.23 -16.36 10.44
CA GLU A 72 -1.41 -16.30 11.89
C GLU A 72 -0.10 -15.93 12.59
N SER A 73 -0.21 -15.16 13.67
CA SER A 73 0.96 -14.85 14.49
C SER A 73 1.50 -16.12 15.16
N PRO A 74 2.82 -16.37 15.12
CA PRO A 74 3.41 -17.53 15.80
C PRO A 74 3.42 -17.37 17.34
N ASP A 75 3.21 -16.15 17.85
CA ASP A 75 3.18 -15.83 19.27
C ASP A 75 2.26 -14.64 19.59
N GLU A 76 2.23 -14.24 20.87
CA GLU A 76 1.38 -13.13 21.36
C GLU A 76 1.96 -11.74 21.11
N SER A 77 3.15 -11.63 20.48
CA SER A 77 3.81 -10.35 20.25
C SER A 77 3.25 -9.59 19.04
N HIS A 78 2.45 -10.23 18.19
CA HIS A 78 1.71 -9.63 17.08
C HIS A 78 0.30 -10.22 16.95
N ALA A 79 -0.63 -9.49 16.33
CA ALA A 79 -1.99 -9.97 16.08
C ALA A 79 -2.17 -10.66 14.71
N ALA A 80 -1.22 -10.43 13.80
CA ALA A 80 -1.13 -11.03 12.47
C ALA A 80 0.36 -11.12 12.11
N TRP A 81 0.72 -11.95 11.12
CA TRP A 81 2.10 -12.12 10.70
C TRP A 81 2.19 -12.37 9.18
N TYR A 82 3.40 -12.60 8.70
CA TYR A 82 3.66 -13.06 7.35
C TYR A 82 3.86 -14.58 7.32
N SER A 83 3.43 -15.20 6.23
CA SER A 83 3.69 -16.62 5.97
C SER A 83 5.18 -16.93 5.85
N GLU A 84 5.50 -18.21 5.66
CA GLU A 84 6.77 -18.56 5.03
C GLU A 84 6.92 -17.90 3.65
N THR A 85 8.16 -17.71 3.20
CA THR A 85 8.44 -17.12 1.90
C THR A 85 8.11 -18.10 0.78
N PHE A 86 7.28 -17.67 -0.15
CA PHE A 86 7.09 -18.31 -1.45
C PHE A 86 8.17 -17.81 -2.40
N ALA A 87 8.95 -18.73 -2.98
CA ALA A 87 10.04 -18.41 -3.91
C ALA A 87 9.90 -19.22 -5.22
N PRO A 88 9.01 -18.80 -6.14
CA PRO A 88 8.75 -19.49 -7.39
C PRO A 88 10.00 -19.58 -8.27
N SER A 89 10.36 -20.80 -8.67
CA SER A 89 11.64 -21.07 -9.35
C SER A 89 11.79 -20.43 -10.73
N SER A 90 10.68 -20.09 -11.40
CA SER A 90 10.65 -19.52 -12.77
C SER A 90 10.39 -18.02 -12.80
N GLY A 91 10.29 -17.37 -11.64
CA GLY A 91 9.80 -15.99 -11.52
C GLY A 91 8.29 -15.91 -11.77
N GLY A 92 7.84 -14.82 -12.38
CA GLY A 92 6.42 -14.59 -12.67
C GLY A 92 6.20 -13.30 -13.44
N THR A 93 4.94 -12.95 -13.68
CA THR A 93 4.56 -11.65 -14.25
C THR A 93 3.67 -10.94 -13.26
N ILE A 94 4.05 -9.74 -12.83
CA ILE A 94 3.18 -8.87 -12.04
C ILE A 94 2.10 -8.34 -12.97
N CYS A 95 0.85 -8.71 -12.72
CA CYS A 95 -0.31 -8.24 -13.48
C CYS A 95 -0.71 -6.84 -13.02
N SER A 96 -0.70 -6.61 -11.72
CA SER A 96 -1.01 -5.31 -11.12
C SER A 96 -0.37 -5.22 -9.75
N ALA A 97 0.42 -4.18 -9.48
CA ALA A 97 0.93 -3.91 -8.15
C ALA A 97 1.03 -2.41 -7.87
N GLY A 98 0.95 -2.08 -6.59
CA GLY A 98 1.13 -0.73 -6.07
C GLY A 98 2.14 -0.76 -4.95
N LEU A 99 3.01 0.25 -4.90
CA LEU A 99 4.09 0.25 -3.92
C LEU A 99 4.56 1.66 -3.57
N HIS A 100 4.92 1.84 -2.31
CA HIS A 100 5.56 3.06 -1.80
C HIS A 100 7.08 2.89 -1.76
N LEU A 101 7.79 3.94 -2.20
CA LEU A 101 9.19 4.17 -1.88
C LEU A 101 9.26 5.10 -0.67
N GLY A 102 9.89 4.61 0.39
CA GLY A 102 10.23 5.37 1.58
C GLY A 102 11.63 5.00 2.08
N ARG A 103 11.81 5.05 3.41
CA ARG A 103 13.07 4.74 4.07
C ARG A 103 12.91 3.73 5.19
N ARG A 104 13.96 2.96 5.44
CA ARG A 104 14.14 2.17 6.65
C ARG A 104 15.60 2.28 7.07
N ASP A 105 15.84 2.70 8.31
CA ASP A 105 17.19 2.94 8.84
C ASP A 105 18.01 3.93 7.99
N GLY A 106 17.34 4.91 7.39
CA GLY A 106 17.96 5.90 6.50
C GLY A 106 18.21 5.42 5.07
N GLU A 107 17.98 4.15 4.76
CA GLU A 107 18.18 3.56 3.43
C GLU A 107 16.86 3.44 2.65
N PRO A 108 16.88 3.47 1.31
CA PRO A 108 15.69 3.26 0.48
C PRO A 108 15.01 1.91 0.78
N PHE A 109 13.71 1.95 1.03
CA PHE A 109 12.91 0.77 1.34
C PHE A 109 11.58 0.81 0.59
N LEU A 110 11.18 -0.31 -0.01
CA LEU A 110 9.91 -0.46 -0.70
C LEU A 110 8.92 -1.27 0.14
N HIS A 111 7.64 -0.88 0.06
CA HIS A 111 6.51 -1.72 0.49
C HIS A 111 5.56 -1.91 -0.68
N CYS A 112 5.31 -3.16 -1.08
CA CYS A 112 4.63 -3.50 -2.34
C CYS A 112 3.62 -4.62 -2.16
N HIS A 113 2.35 -4.36 -2.54
CA HIS A 113 1.34 -5.40 -2.70
C HIS A 113 0.95 -5.53 -4.17
N GLY A 114 0.66 -6.75 -4.61
CA GLY A 114 0.28 -6.97 -6.00
C GLY A 114 -0.27 -8.33 -6.30
N LEU A 115 -0.80 -8.47 -7.51
CA LEU A 115 -1.21 -9.72 -8.14
C LEU A 115 -0.17 -10.11 -9.20
N TRP A 116 0.13 -11.39 -9.28
CA TRP A 116 1.05 -11.93 -10.27
C TRP A 116 0.63 -13.32 -10.75
N GLU A 117 0.86 -13.56 -12.03
CA GLU A 117 0.75 -14.89 -12.63
C GLU A 117 2.06 -15.65 -12.43
N LEU A 118 1.95 -16.81 -11.80
CA LEU A 118 3.03 -17.77 -11.65
C LEU A 118 2.82 -18.93 -12.61
N GLN A 119 3.90 -19.36 -13.25
CA GLN A 119 3.86 -20.50 -14.15
C GLN A 119 3.39 -21.76 -13.40
N ASP A 120 2.42 -22.49 -13.96
CA ASP A 120 1.83 -23.73 -13.42
C ASP A 120 1.09 -23.60 -12.08
N GLU A 121 1.19 -22.45 -11.41
CA GLU A 121 0.55 -22.14 -10.14
C GLU A 121 -0.65 -21.20 -10.31
N GLY A 122 -0.68 -20.40 -11.38
CA GLY A 122 -1.72 -19.44 -11.71
C GLY A 122 -1.62 -18.14 -10.90
N LEU A 123 -2.72 -17.41 -10.83
CA LEU A 123 -2.79 -16.13 -10.13
C LEU A 123 -2.48 -16.27 -8.64
N ARG A 124 -1.62 -15.39 -8.15
CA ARG A 124 -1.28 -15.21 -6.74
C ARG A 124 -1.31 -13.72 -6.40
N MET A 125 -1.40 -13.43 -5.11
CA MET A 125 -1.34 -12.08 -4.58
C MET A 125 -0.65 -12.11 -3.23
N GLY A 126 -0.01 -11.01 -2.84
CA GLY A 126 0.57 -10.85 -1.52
C GLY A 126 1.47 -9.63 -1.41
N HIS A 127 2.40 -9.73 -0.47
CA HIS A 127 3.45 -8.75 -0.23
C HIS A 127 4.73 -9.21 -0.92
N LEU A 128 5.22 -8.40 -1.87
CA LEU A 128 6.47 -8.67 -2.58
C LEU A 128 7.67 -8.40 -1.66
N LEU A 129 8.66 -9.28 -1.66
CA LEU A 129 9.93 -9.07 -0.98
C LEU A 129 10.91 -8.36 -1.93
N PRO A 130 11.12 -7.03 -1.81
CA PRO A 130 11.74 -6.23 -2.87
C PRO A 130 13.27 -6.41 -2.96
N PHE A 131 13.92 -6.90 -1.91
CA PHE A 131 15.35 -7.19 -1.92
C PHE A 131 15.65 -8.54 -2.60
N GLU A 132 14.71 -9.48 -2.52
CA GLU A 132 14.77 -10.81 -3.10
C GLU A 132 14.23 -10.83 -4.54
N ALA A 133 13.39 -9.88 -4.93
CA ALA A 133 12.83 -9.76 -6.28
C ALA A 133 13.83 -9.15 -7.29
N GLU A 134 13.72 -9.56 -8.56
CA GLU A 134 14.54 -9.06 -9.67
C GLU A 134 13.71 -9.00 -10.96
N LEU A 135 13.82 -7.90 -11.70
CA LEU A 135 13.22 -7.73 -13.03
C LEU A 135 13.85 -8.69 -14.05
N ARG A 136 13.05 -9.17 -15.00
CA ARG A 136 13.54 -10.00 -16.10
C ARG A 136 14.28 -9.19 -17.16
N GLU A 137 13.73 -8.02 -17.47
CA GLU A 137 14.24 -7.12 -18.49
C GLU A 137 13.96 -5.66 -18.08
N ALA A 138 14.50 -4.72 -18.85
CA ALA A 138 14.25 -3.32 -18.59
C ALA A 138 12.79 -2.98 -18.88
N THR A 139 12.10 -2.38 -17.90
CA THR A 139 10.65 -2.18 -17.95
C THR A 139 10.29 -0.74 -17.64
N LYS A 140 9.38 -0.16 -18.43
CA LYS A 140 8.83 1.16 -18.15
C LYS A 140 7.62 1.05 -17.24
N VAL A 141 7.55 1.89 -16.22
CA VAL A 141 6.45 1.90 -15.25
C VAL A 141 5.93 3.32 -15.02
N ARG A 142 4.66 3.42 -14.64
CA ARG A 142 4.05 4.69 -14.20
C ARG A 142 4.38 4.91 -12.73
N ALA A 143 4.67 6.15 -12.36
CA ALA A 143 4.96 6.50 -10.98
C ALA A 143 4.50 7.91 -10.64
N VAL A 144 4.51 8.20 -9.35
CA VAL A 144 4.27 9.52 -8.77
C VAL A 144 5.44 9.83 -7.84
N GLY A 145 6.24 10.84 -8.16
CA GLY A 145 7.26 11.37 -7.26
C GLY A 145 6.60 12.23 -6.17
N ILE A 146 7.02 12.06 -4.92
CA ILE A 146 6.49 12.78 -3.76
C ILE A 146 7.55 13.77 -3.25
N SER A 147 7.14 15.01 -3.00
CA SER A 147 8.00 16.09 -2.50
C SER A 147 7.39 16.76 -1.26
N GLY A 148 8.21 17.03 -0.25
CA GLY A 148 7.80 17.65 1.02
C GLY A 148 7.33 16.66 2.10
N ALA A 149 7.15 15.39 1.75
CA ALA A 149 6.92 14.30 2.69
C ALA A 149 7.58 13.01 2.21
N LEU A 150 7.85 12.09 3.12
CA LEU A 150 8.28 10.72 2.82
C LEU A 150 7.76 9.76 3.88
N PHE A 151 7.71 8.47 3.57
CA PHE A 151 7.55 7.44 4.59
C PHE A 151 8.89 7.05 5.20
N ASP A 152 8.96 7.00 6.52
CA ASP A 152 10.07 6.42 7.26
C ASP A 152 9.53 5.27 8.14
N ALA A 153 10.22 4.14 8.12
CA ALA A 153 9.82 2.97 8.86
C ALA A 153 10.23 3.10 10.34
N THR A 154 9.24 3.22 11.22
CA THR A 154 9.41 3.43 12.66
C THR A 154 8.68 2.38 13.46
N ASP A 155 9.17 2.09 14.67
CA ASP A 155 8.49 1.15 15.58
C ASP A 155 7.11 1.68 15.96
N ASP A 156 6.11 0.83 15.85
CA ASP A 156 4.73 1.13 16.22
C ASP A 156 4.36 0.40 17.50
N ALA A 157 4.09 1.16 18.56
CA ALA A 157 3.83 0.62 19.88
C ALA A 157 2.48 -0.10 20.00
N GLU A 158 1.51 0.16 19.12
CA GLU A 158 0.20 -0.50 19.15
C GLU A 158 0.34 -1.92 18.59
N THR A 159 0.94 -2.05 17.42
CA THR A 159 0.99 -3.30 16.64
C THR A 159 2.24 -4.13 16.87
N ASN A 160 3.28 -3.57 17.51
CA ASN A 160 4.64 -4.12 17.61
C ASN A 160 5.34 -4.34 16.26
N PHE A 161 4.80 -3.82 15.16
CA PHE A 161 5.49 -3.81 13.88
C PHE A 161 6.35 -2.56 13.73
N ARG A 162 7.30 -2.64 12.79
CA ARG A 162 7.94 -1.45 12.25
C ARG A 162 7.22 -1.06 10.97
N LEU A 163 6.51 0.06 11.01
CA LEU A 163 5.58 0.48 9.96
C LEU A 163 6.05 1.79 9.33
N PHE A 164 5.70 2.00 8.06
CA PHE A 164 5.84 3.33 7.48
C PHE A 164 5.01 4.36 8.25
N SER A 165 5.62 5.49 8.52
CA SER A 165 5.00 6.66 9.13
C SER A 165 5.34 7.89 8.27
N PRO A 166 4.35 8.70 7.87
CA PRO A 166 4.62 9.86 7.03
C PRO A 166 5.34 10.94 7.83
N GLN A 167 6.46 11.42 7.31
CA GLN A 167 7.30 12.45 7.91
C GLN A 167 7.39 13.66 6.98
N ILE A 168 7.47 14.86 7.56
CA ILE A 168 7.81 16.07 6.81
C ILE A 168 9.24 15.92 6.28
N ALA A 169 9.42 16.17 4.99
CA ALA A 169 10.70 16.08 4.31
C ALA A 169 11.05 17.40 3.63
N LYS A 170 12.32 17.52 3.19
CA LYS A 170 12.71 18.63 2.33
C LYS A 170 11.95 18.53 1.01
N ALA A 171 11.39 19.65 0.55
CA ALA A 171 10.79 19.71 -0.76
C ALA A 171 11.87 19.72 -1.85
N SER A 172 11.70 18.86 -2.85
CA SER A 172 12.38 18.98 -4.15
C SER A 172 11.67 20.03 -5.00
N ASP A 173 12.41 20.63 -5.94
CA ASP A 173 11.82 21.51 -6.95
C ASP A 173 10.96 20.67 -7.90
N VAL A 174 9.64 20.85 -7.82
CA VAL A 174 8.65 20.15 -8.65
C VAL A 174 8.13 21.12 -9.71
N GLU A 175 8.25 20.78 -10.99
CA GLU A 175 7.86 21.67 -12.09
C GLU A 175 6.36 21.96 -12.14
N THR A 176 5.52 20.92 -11.99
CA THR A 176 4.06 21.01 -12.02
C THR A 176 3.45 20.30 -10.81
N PRO A 177 3.49 20.90 -9.61
CA PRO A 177 3.15 20.21 -8.39
C PRO A 177 1.64 20.06 -8.21
N ARG A 178 1.12 18.83 -8.30
CA ARG A 178 -0.23 18.48 -7.84
C ARG A 178 -0.24 18.52 -6.30
N ARG A 179 -1.32 19.04 -5.69
CA ARG A 179 -1.48 18.96 -4.23
C ARG A 179 -1.68 17.51 -3.85
N ALA A 180 -1.01 17.06 -2.80
CA ALA A 180 -1.13 15.69 -2.34
C ALA A 180 -1.05 15.61 -0.81
N VAL A 181 -1.44 14.46 -0.28
CA VAL A 181 -1.28 14.10 1.13
C VAL A 181 -0.71 12.69 1.18
N LEU A 182 0.36 12.52 1.95
CA LEU A 182 0.91 11.21 2.31
C LEU A 182 0.38 10.85 3.70
N ALA A 183 -0.30 9.72 3.82
CA ALA A 183 -0.99 9.37 5.07
C ALA A 183 -0.89 7.89 5.43
N THR A 184 -1.00 7.62 6.73
CA THR A 184 -1.27 6.28 7.24
C THR A 184 -2.53 6.23 8.08
N VAL A 185 -3.24 5.11 8.00
CA VAL A 185 -4.44 4.84 8.80
C VAL A 185 -4.18 3.64 9.71
N ARG A 186 -4.46 3.80 11.00
CA ARG A 186 -4.15 2.81 12.05
C ARG A 186 -5.27 1.76 12.18
N PRO A 187 -5.03 0.66 12.93
CA PRO A 187 -6.00 -0.44 13.08
C PRO A 187 -7.42 0.00 13.46
N ASN A 188 -8.41 -0.81 13.10
CA ASN A 188 -9.81 -0.65 13.52
C ASN A 188 -10.50 0.66 13.08
N GLN A 189 -9.91 1.46 12.19
CA GLN A 189 -10.62 2.53 11.48
C GLN A 189 -11.23 1.99 10.20
N ASP A 190 -12.44 2.42 9.85
CA ASP A 190 -12.95 2.16 8.50
C ASP A 190 -12.11 2.94 7.49
N ILE A 191 -11.58 2.24 6.48
CA ILE A 191 -10.63 2.85 5.54
C ILE A 191 -11.28 3.94 4.67
N CYS A 192 -12.54 3.74 4.23
CA CYS A 192 -13.24 4.74 3.44
C CYS A 192 -13.52 6.00 4.28
N GLU A 193 -14.02 5.85 5.50
CA GLU A 193 -14.29 6.98 6.40
C GLU A 193 -13.01 7.72 6.80
N ALA A 194 -11.90 7.00 7.02
CA ALA A 194 -10.62 7.62 7.32
C ALA A 194 -10.09 8.47 6.15
N ILE A 195 -10.20 7.97 4.91
CA ILE A 195 -9.83 8.74 3.71
C ILE A 195 -10.70 9.99 3.55
N GLU A 196 -12.00 9.88 3.78
CA GLU A 196 -12.92 11.01 3.74
C GLU A 196 -12.54 12.08 4.77
N ALA A 197 -12.21 11.68 6.01
CA ALA A 197 -11.76 12.59 7.05
C ALA A 197 -10.45 13.30 6.68
N ILE A 198 -9.46 12.57 6.15
CA ILE A 198 -8.20 13.15 5.68
C ILE A 198 -8.46 14.15 4.53
N CYS A 199 -9.36 13.81 3.60
CA CYS A 199 -9.70 14.72 2.50
C CYS A 199 -10.36 16.00 3.01
N ASP A 200 -11.28 15.90 3.99
CA ASP A 200 -11.93 17.06 4.61
C ASP A 200 -10.91 17.96 5.34
N GLU A 201 -10.03 17.37 6.16
CA GLU A 201 -8.95 18.06 6.89
C GLU A 201 -8.02 18.84 5.95
N HIS A 202 -7.77 18.31 4.75
CA HIS A 202 -6.87 18.91 3.76
C HIS A 202 -7.60 19.68 2.65
N GLY A 203 -8.94 19.80 2.71
CA GLY A 203 -9.74 20.52 1.72
C GLY A 203 -9.65 19.94 0.31
N PHE A 204 -9.74 18.61 0.19
CA PHE A 204 -9.91 17.89 -1.06
C PHE A 204 -11.37 17.47 -1.23
N GLU A 205 -12.03 18.08 -2.21
CA GLU A 205 -13.41 17.71 -2.58
C GLU A 205 -13.44 16.58 -3.62
N ASP A 206 -12.43 16.54 -4.50
CA ASP A 206 -12.21 15.48 -5.49
C ASP A 206 -10.74 15.06 -5.40
N ALA A 207 -10.49 13.76 -5.30
CA ALA A 207 -9.14 13.22 -5.21
C ALA A 207 -9.02 11.81 -5.79
N GLU A 208 -7.83 11.48 -6.27
CA GLU A 208 -7.42 10.12 -6.59
C GLU A 208 -6.68 9.54 -5.38
N VAL A 209 -6.92 8.26 -5.07
CA VAL A 209 -6.32 7.57 -3.92
C VAL A 209 -5.52 6.38 -4.43
N LEU A 210 -4.22 6.41 -4.17
CA LEU A 210 -3.30 5.31 -4.39
C LEU A 210 -2.89 4.75 -3.04
N GLY A 211 -2.78 3.43 -2.92
CA GLY A 211 -2.36 2.87 -1.65
C GLY A 211 -2.42 1.36 -1.56
N ILE A 212 -1.87 0.88 -0.47
CA ILE A 212 -1.85 -0.51 -0.05
C ILE A 212 -2.11 -0.57 1.45
N GLY A 213 -2.50 -1.74 1.96
CA GLY A 213 -2.71 -1.90 3.38
C GLY A 213 -3.25 -3.26 3.73
N SER A 214 -3.88 -3.36 4.90
CA SER A 214 -4.48 -4.60 5.41
C SER A 214 -5.82 -4.32 6.07
N LEU A 215 -6.77 -5.25 5.93
CA LEU A 215 -8.11 -5.19 6.51
C LEU A 215 -8.44 -6.42 7.36
N VAL A 216 -9.34 -6.24 8.34
CA VAL A 216 -9.97 -7.36 9.07
C VAL A 216 -11.19 -7.82 8.28
N GLY A 217 -10.94 -8.71 7.33
CA GLY A 217 -11.90 -9.14 6.32
C GLY A 217 -12.26 -8.02 5.35
N ALA A 218 -13.20 -8.29 4.45
CA ALA A 218 -13.78 -7.26 3.60
C ALA A 218 -15.28 -7.49 3.39
N ASP A 219 -16.04 -6.42 3.22
CA ASP A 219 -17.40 -6.43 2.70
C ASP A 219 -17.46 -5.55 1.46
N PHE A 220 -18.15 -6.00 0.42
CA PHE A 220 -18.21 -5.32 -0.87
C PHE A 220 -19.60 -4.78 -1.22
N GLU A 221 -19.66 -3.68 -1.98
CA GLU A 221 -20.87 -3.18 -2.63
C GLU A 221 -21.42 -4.25 -3.59
N GLY A 222 -22.41 -5.03 -3.15
CA GLY A 222 -22.96 -6.15 -3.94
C GLY A 222 -23.09 -7.47 -3.17
N GLY A 223 -22.61 -7.54 -1.92
CA GLY A 223 -22.87 -8.66 -1.02
C GLY A 223 -21.79 -9.73 -0.96
N GLY A 224 -20.58 -9.45 -1.46
CA GLY A 224 -19.40 -10.28 -1.23
C GLY A 224 -18.82 -10.05 0.17
N HIS A 225 -18.30 -11.11 0.79
CA HIS A 225 -17.68 -11.07 2.11
C HIS A 225 -16.42 -11.93 2.16
N VAL A 226 -15.39 -11.41 2.82
CA VAL A 226 -14.16 -12.13 3.17
C VAL A 226 -14.04 -12.16 4.69
N SER A 227 -13.93 -13.37 5.24
CA SER A 227 -13.90 -13.62 6.69
C SER A 227 -12.48 -13.72 7.28
N SER A 228 -11.44 -13.56 6.47
CA SER A 228 -10.06 -13.62 6.94
C SER A 228 -9.75 -12.45 7.88
N TYR A 229 -9.18 -12.71 9.06
CA TYR A 229 -8.92 -11.65 10.05
C TYR A 229 -7.67 -10.81 9.74
N ALA A 230 -6.83 -11.27 8.81
CA ALA A 230 -5.71 -10.52 8.26
C ALA A 230 -5.69 -10.69 6.74
N THR A 231 -5.45 -9.58 6.04
CA THR A 231 -5.44 -9.53 4.57
C THR A 231 -4.32 -8.61 4.11
N GLU A 232 -3.77 -8.84 2.92
CA GLU A 232 -3.04 -7.79 2.20
C GLU A 232 -3.93 -7.21 1.11
N VAL A 233 -3.90 -5.89 0.95
CA VAL A 233 -4.78 -5.12 0.07
C VAL A 233 -3.99 -4.24 -0.87
N LEU A 234 -4.44 -4.19 -2.12
CA LEU A 234 -4.05 -3.22 -3.14
C LEU A 234 -5.27 -2.40 -3.53
N ILE A 235 -5.18 -1.06 -3.48
CA ILE A 235 -6.17 -0.18 -4.11
C ILE A 235 -5.89 -0.16 -5.62
N ARG A 236 -6.88 -0.60 -6.42
CA ARG A 236 -6.78 -0.63 -7.89
C ARG A 236 -7.35 0.63 -8.53
N ASP A 237 -8.47 1.10 -7.99
CA ASP A 237 -9.09 2.38 -8.35
C ASP A 237 -9.70 3.01 -7.10
N GLY A 238 -9.05 4.05 -6.60
CA GLY A 238 -9.49 4.82 -5.44
C GLY A 238 -9.86 6.23 -5.84
N GLN A 239 -11.10 6.62 -5.56
CA GLN A 239 -11.60 7.96 -5.87
C GLN A 239 -12.30 8.55 -4.65
N VAL A 240 -12.11 9.85 -4.45
CA VAL A 240 -12.92 10.68 -3.56
C VAL A 240 -13.66 11.67 -4.42
N THR A 241 -14.97 11.81 -4.21
CA THR A 241 -15.80 12.78 -4.93
C THR A 241 -16.63 13.60 -3.97
N LYS A 242 -16.98 14.81 -4.40
CA LYS A 242 -17.83 15.69 -3.61
C LYS A 242 -19.24 15.13 -3.48
N SER A 243 -19.74 15.02 -2.26
CA SER A 243 -21.15 14.71 -1.98
C SER A 243 -21.84 15.84 -1.20
N LYS A 244 -23.14 15.69 -0.95
CA LYS A 244 -23.91 16.64 -0.12
C LYS A 244 -23.44 16.70 1.33
N ASP A 245 -22.85 15.61 1.82
CA ASP A 245 -22.49 15.41 3.22
C ASP A 245 -20.95 15.38 3.41
N GLY A 246 -20.21 16.02 2.50
CA GLY A 246 -18.74 16.03 2.49
C GLY A 246 -18.11 15.09 1.43
N PRO A 247 -16.77 14.92 1.46
CA PRO A 247 -16.08 13.99 0.57
C PRO A 247 -16.60 12.56 0.75
N ARG A 248 -16.65 11.79 -0.35
CA ARG A 248 -17.04 10.37 -0.35
C ARG A 248 -16.02 9.52 -1.07
N ALA A 249 -15.44 8.56 -0.35
CA ALA A 249 -14.46 7.63 -0.87
C ALA A 249 -15.15 6.41 -1.49
N ARG A 250 -14.64 5.98 -2.64
CA ARG A 250 -14.97 4.72 -3.31
C ARG A 250 -13.66 4.02 -3.66
N LEU A 251 -13.47 2.82 -3.12
CA LEU A 251 -12.25 2.04 -3.29
C LEU A 251 -12.58 0.70 -3.94
N ASP A 252 -12.17 0.53 -5.19
CA ASP A 252 -12.04 -0.79 -5.80
C ASP A 252 -10.67 -1.37 -5.44
N ILE A 253 -10.68 -2.57 -4.86
CA ILE A 253 -9.49 -3.21 -4.33
C ILE A 253 -9.33 -4.64 -4.88
N ALA A 254 -8.10 -5.14 -4.79
CA ALA A 254 -7.84 -6.57 -4.68
C ALA A 254 -7.31 -6.85 -3.27
N LEU A 255 -7.59 -8.05 -2.76
CA LEU A 255 -7.03 -8.53 -1.49
C LEU A 255 -6.73 -10.03 -1.53
N VAL A 256 -5.84 -10.45 -0.64
CA VAL A 256 -5.59 -11.86 -0.34
C VAL A 256 -5.73 -12.13 1.17
N GLY A 257 -6.41 -13.21 1.52
CA GLY A 257 -6.52 -13.67 2.91
C GLY A 257 -5.44 -14.67 3.33
N ILE A 258 -5.44 -15.07 4.60
CA ILE A 258 -4.51 -16.07 5.16
C ILE A 258 -4.55 -17.43 4.43
N ASP A 259 -5.70 -17.78 3.85
CA ASP A 259 -5.87 -19.00 3.05
C ASP A 259 -5.33 -18.88 1.62
N GLY A 260 -4.76 -17.73 1.25
CA GLY A 260 -4.32 -17.43 -0.10
C GLY A 260 -5.46 -17.13 -1.08
N ALA A 261 -6.72 -17.09 -0.62
CA ALA A 261 -7.85 -16.77 -1.48
C ALA A 261 -7.84 -15.29 -1.86
N ILE A 262 -7.98 -15.02 -3.15
CA ILE A 262 -8.01 -13.67 -3.72
C ILE A 262 -9.47 -13.23 -3.86
N ALA A 263 -9.76 -12.00 -3.46
CA ALA A 263 -11.05 -11.35 -3.68
C ALA A 263 -10.85 -9.93 -4.23
N GLU A 264 -11.81 -9.49 -5.03
CA GLU A 264 -11.74 -8.22 -5.73
C GLU A 264 -13.11 -7.54 -5.72
N GLY A 265 -13.12 -6.21 -5.61
CA GLY A 265 -14.34 -5.43 -5.74
C GLY A 265 -14.31 -4.11 -4.97
N VAL A 266 -15.46 -3.42 -5.01
CA VAL A 266 -15.64 -2.12 -4.36
C VAL A 266 -16.02 -2.31 -2.90
N LEU A 267 -15.27 -1.71 -1.98
CA LEU A 267 -15.53 -1.80 -0.54
C LEU A 267 -16.86 -1.13 -0.16
N LEU A 268 -17.64 -1.82 0.68
CA LEU A 268 -18.79 -1.24 1.36
C LEU A 268 -18.32 -0.27 2.45
N ARG A 269 -18.58 1.02 2.28
CA ARG A 269 -18.20 2.07 3.25
C ARG A 269 -18.74 1.78 4.66
N GLY A 270 -17.91 1.99 5.69
CA GLY A 270 -18.32 1.92 7.11
C GLY A 270 -18.28 0.52 7.72
N THR A 271 -17.77 -0.49 7.01
CA THR A 271 -17.69 -1.87 7.50
C THR A 271 -16.31 -2.52 7.35
N ASN A 272 -15.32 -1.81 6.81
CA ASN A 272 -14.01 -2.35 6.43
C ASN A 272 -12.88 -1.78 7.31
N PRO A 273 -12.71 -2.31 8.52
CA PRO A 273 -11.69 -1.86 9.46
C PRO A 273 -10.28 -2.26 9.01
N VAL A 274 -9.33 -1.35 9.15
CA VAL A 274 -7.90 -1.61 8.96
C VAL A 274 -7.41 -2.69 9.95
N CYS A 275 -6.61 -3.64 9.45
CA CYS A 275 -5.97 -4.66 10.27
C CYS A 275 -4.69 -4.13 10.92
N VAL A 276 -3.61 -3.93 10.16
CA VAL A 276 -2.31 -3.44 10.69
C VAL A 276 -2.13 -1.96 10.36
N THR A 277 -2.21 -1.60 9.08
CA THR A 277 -2.08 -0.22 8.60
C THR A 277 -2.62 -0.11 7.17
N PHE A 278 -2.91 1.11 6.75
CA PHE A 278 -3.01 1.51 5.35
C PHE A 278 -2.02 2.62 5.07
N GLU A 279 -1.37 2.57 3.91
CA GLU A 279 -0.42 3.55 3.41
C GLU A 279 -0.98 4.19 2.14
N LEU A 280 -1.22 5.51 2.22
CA LEU A 280 -2.02 6.23 1.24
C LEU A 280 -1.22 7.39 0.65
N LEU A 281 -1.34 7.55 -0.66
CA LEU A 281 -1.06 8.79 -1.38
C LEU A 281 -2.37 9.31 -1.96
N ILE A 282 -2.86 10.42 -1.43
CA ILE A 282 -4.08 11.09 -1.89
C ILE A 282 -3.69 12.29 -2.74
N LEU A 283 -4.19 12.33 -3.97
CA LEU A 283 -3.86 13.32 -4.98
C LEU A 283 -5.10 14.20 -5.26
N GLY A 284 -5.07 15.47 -4.86
CA GLY A 284 -6.18 16.40 -5.07
C GLY A 284 -6.03 17.27 -6.31
#